data_AF-A0A415UDV8-F1
#
_entry.id   AF-A0A415UDV8-F1
#
_cell.length_a   1.000
_cell.length_b   1.000
_cell.length_c   1.000
_cell.angle_alpha   90.00
_cell.angle_beta   90.00
_cell.angle_gamma   90.00
#
_symmetry.space_group_name_H-M   'P 1'
#
loop_
_entity.id
_entity.type
_entity.pdbx_description
1 polymer ?
#
loop_
_entity_poly.entity_id
_entity_poly.type
_entity_poly.pdbx_seq_one_letter_code
_entity_poly.pdbx_strand_id
1 'polypeptide(L)'
;MHPLIADYLIDTVILLDCIDEILPSARYIGSPEDNEDVRCMYVAVTRAKNTLYMIVPKIVLKYGKAIPGYLSRYIEDKEDLYDFCNVKENILEF
;
A
#
# COMPACT_ATOMS: atom_id res chain seq x y z
N MET A 1 -6.90 -0.31 -25.23
CA MET A 1 -6.06 -1.07 -24.28
C MET A 1 -5.73 -2.40 -24.95
N HIS A 2 -4.46 -2.82 -24.97
CA HIS A 2 -4.07 -4.07 -25.64
C HIS A 2 -4.72 -5.27 -24.94
N PRO A 3 -5.32 -6.25 -25.67
CA PRO A 3 -6.05 -7.38 -25.08
C PRO A 3 -5.28 -8.12 -23.98
N LEU A 4 -3.98 -8.38 -24.20
CA LEU A 4 -3.11 -9.08 -23.24
C LEU A 4 -2.92 -8.36 -21.88
N ILE A 5 -3.12 -7.05 -21.83
CA ILE A 5 -3.03 -6.31 -20.55
C ILE A 5 -4.33 -6.46 -19.77
N ALA A 6 -5.47 -6.46 -20.47
CA ALA A 6 -6.79 -6.58 -19.84
C ALA A 6 -6.99 -7.94 -19.15
N ASP A 7 -6.40 -9.01 -19.68
CA ASP A 7 -6.44 -10.35 -19.08
C ASP A 7 -5.64 -10.47 -17.77
N TYR A 8 -4.75 -9.51 -17.49
CA TYR A 8 -3.90 -9.47 -16.29
C TYR A 8 -4.40 -8.49 -15.22
N LEU A 9 -5.48 -7.75 -15.51
CA LEU A 9 -6.09 -6.83 -14.56
C LEU A 9 -7.04 -7.58 -13.63
N ILE A 10 -7.00 -7.22 -12.35
CA ILE A 10 -7.89 -7.73 -11.33
C ILE A 10 -8.98 -6.71 -11.07
N ASP A 11 -10.23 -7.15 -11.02
CA ASP A 11 -11.39 -6.28 -10.81
C ASP A 11 -11.21 -5.34 -9.61
N THR A 12 -10.85 -5.93 -8.47
CA THR A 12 -10.55 -5.25 -7.22
C THR A 12 -9.20 -5.69 -6.67
N VAL A 13 -8.32 -4.73 -6.32
CA VAL A 13 -7.06 -4.97 -5.62
C VAL A 13 -7.16 -4.41 -4.21
N ILE A 14 -6.70 -5.18 -3.23
CA ILE A 14 -6.53 -4.73 -1.85
C ILE A 14 -5.04 -4.77 -1.55
N LEU A 15 -4.43 -3.61 -1.44
CA LEU A 15 -3.03 -3.45 -1.09
C LEU A 15 -2.91 -3.25 0.43
N LEU A 16 -2.21 -4.19 1.07
CA LEU A 16 -2.00 -4.21 2.51
C LEU A 16 -0.68 -3.53 2.88
N ASP A 17 -0.60 -3.12 4.14
CA ASP A 17 0.61 -2.58 4.76
C ASP A 17 1.26 -1.43 3.96
N CYS A 18 0.43 -0.48 3.50
CA CYS A 18 0.86 0.79 2.91
C CYS A 18 1.47 1.74 3.96
N ILE A 19 2.45 1.23 4.70
CA ILE A 19 3.05 1.85 5.88
C ILE A 19 4.46 2.31 5.53
N ASP A 20 4.83 3.51 5.96
CA ASP A 20 6.21 3.98 5.84
C ASP A 20 7.17 3.02 6.57
N GLU A 21 8.37 2.79 6.02
CA GLU A 21 9.34 1.78 6.47
C GLU A 21 8.99 0.31 6.13
N ILE A 22 7.76 0.02 5.68
CA ILE A 22 7.39 -1.27 5.05
C ILE A 22 7.31 -1.12 3.54
N LEU A 23 6.58 -0.09 3.06
CA LEU A 23 6.46 0.29 1.67
C LEU A 23 6.47 1.82 1.58
N PRO A 24 7.62 2.47 1.30
CA PRO A 24 8.92 1.85 1.02
C PRO A 24 9.55 1.16 2.21
N SER A 25 10.36 0.14 1.93
CA SER A 25 11.23 -0.48 2.91
C SER A 25 12.38 0.45 3.27
N ALA A 26 12.56 0.67 4.57
CA ALA A 26 13.69 1.45 5.07
C ALA A 26 15.06 0.84 4.75
N ARG A 27 15.10 -0.43 4.32
CA ARG A 27 16.32 -1.18 4.05
C ARG A 27 17.14 -0.57 2.90
N TYR A 28 16.47 0.07 1.93
CA TYR A 28 17.08 0.44 0.65
C TYR A 28 17.15 1.96 0.40
N ILE A 29 16.84 2.79 1.39
CA ILE A 29 16.82 4.26 1.25
C ILE A 29 18.19 4.77 0.74
N GLY A 30 18.18 5.53 -0.36
CA GLY A 30 19.38 6.11 -0.97
C GLY A 30 20.25 5.13 -1.77
N SER A 31 19.84 3.88 -1.94
CA SER A 31 20.48 2.89 -2.81
C SER A 31 19.91 2.91 -4.23
N PRO A 32 20.56 2.32 -5.24
CA PRO A 32 19.94 2.09 -6.55
C PRO A 32 18.60 1.34 -6.47
N GLU A 33 18.45 0.46 -5.48
CA GLU A 33 17.26 -0.35 -5.20
C GLU A 33 16.12 0.44 -4.54
N ASP A 34 16.35 1.70 -4.14
CA ASP A 34 15.34 2.60 -3.55
C ASP A 34 14.13 2.82 -4.50
N ASN A 35 14.36 2.65 -5.80
CA ASN A 35 13.30 2.74 -6.82
C ASN A 35 12.53 1.43 -7.02
N GLU A 36 13.00 0.31 -6.46
CA GLU A 36 12.36 -0.98 -6.67
C GLU A 36 10.97 -1.02 -6.02
N ASP A 37 10.84 -0.49 -4.80
CA ASP A 37 9.58 -0.41 -4.07
C ASP A 37 8.56 0.52 -4.75
N VAL A 38 9.02 1.62 -5.36
CA VAL A 38 8.16 2.49 -6.19
C VAL A 38 7.57 1.71 -7.35
N ARG A 39 8.38 0.91 -8.05
CA ARG A 39 7.92 0.10 -9.18
C ARG A 39 6.99 -1.02 -8.72
N CYS A 40 7.26 -1.65 -7.57
CA CYS A 40 6.36 -2.63 -6.96
C CYS A 40 4.99 -2.01 -6.66
N MET A 41 4.97 -0.82 -6.05
CA MET A 41 3.74 -0.05 -5.80
C MET A 41 3.01 0.26 -7.12
N TYR A 42 3.72 0.77 -8.12
CA TYR A 42 3.16 1.05 -9.45
C TYR A 42 2.49 -0.18 -10.07
N VAL A 43 3.16 -1.34 -10.02
CA VAL A 43 2.61 -2.60 -10.54
C VAL A 43 1.35 -3.00 -9.78
N ALA A 44 1.34 -2.91 -8.45
CA ALA A 44 0.16 -3.24 -7.65
C ALA A 44 -1.03 -2.33 -7.97
N VAL A 45 -0.80 -1.01 -8.03
CA VAL A 45 -1.83 0.00 -8.35
C VAL A 45 -2.39 -0.22 -9.75
N THR A 46 -1.53 -0.43 -10.75
CA THR A 46 -1.95 -0.61 -12.15
C THR A 46 -2.57 -1.97 -12.46
N ARG A 47 -2.64 -2.89 -11.48
CA ARG A 47 -3.38 -4.15 -11.63
C ARG A 47 -4.85 -3.99 -11.32
N ALA A 48 -5.24 -2.95 -10.57
CA ALA A 48 -6.64 -2.66 -10.30
C ALA A 48 -7.35 -2.17 -11.57
N LYS A 49 -8.43 -2.87 -11.95
CA LYS A 49 -9.27 -2.47 -13.07
C LYS A 49 -10.32 -1.45 -12.67
N ASN A 50 -11.05 -1.74 -11.59
CA ASN A 50 -12.21 -0.96 -11.17
C ASN A 50 -12.02 -0.36 -9.78
N THR A 51 -11.40 -1.10 -8.85
CA THR A 51 -11.29 -0.65 -7.46
C THR A 51 -9.94 -1.01 -6.86
N LEU A 52 -9.33 -0.04 -6.18
CA LEU A 52 -8.11 -0.22 -5.39
C LEU A 52 -8.40 0.24 -3.97
N TYR A 53 -8.21 -0.65 -3.00
CA TYR A 53 -8.17 -0.30 -1.58
C TYR A 53 -6.72 -0.33 -1.10
N MET A 54 -6.29 0.75 -0.45
CA MET A 54 -4.99 0.82 0.20
C MET A 54 -5.20 0.86 1.71
N ILE A 55 -4.57 -0.07 2.43
CA ILE A 55 -4.79 -0.26 3.86
C ILE A 55 -3.54 0.15 4.63
N VAL A 56 -3.75 0.99 5.66
CA VAL A 56 -2.74 1.42 6.61
C VAL A 56 -3.22 1.00 8.01
N PRO A 57 -2.76 -0.15 8.54
CA PRO A 57 -3.14 -0.55 9.88
C PRO A 57 -2.49 0.39 10.91
N LYS A 58 -3.18 0.68 12.01
CA LYS A 58 -2.65 1.57 13.07
C LYS A 58 -1.42 0.99 13.78
N ILE A 59 -1.35 -0.33 13.90
CA ILE A 59 -0.26 -1.09 14.51
C ILE A 59 0.00 -2.32 13.65
N VAL A 60 1.27 -2.62 13.40
CA VAL A 60 1.71 -3.84 12.71
C VAL A 60 2.79 -4.55 13.53
N LEU A 61 2.82 -5.89 13.45
CA LEU A 61 3.86 -6.71 14.07
C LEU A 61 4.96 -6.99 13.05
N LYS A 62 6.10 -6.31 13.16
CA LYS A 62 7.25 -6.47 12.27
C LYS A 62 8.40 -7.12 13.04
N TYR A 63 8.80 -8.33 12.64
CA TYR A 63 9.87 -9.12 13.29
C TYR A 63 9.70 -9.25 14.82
N GLY A 64 8.47 -9.50 15.27
CA GLY A 64 8.14 -9.65 16.69
C GLY A 64 8.05 -8.32 17.46
N LYS A 65 8.27 -7.18 16.81
CA LYS A 65 8.10 -5.85 17.41
C LYS A 65 6.82 -5.19 16.89
N ALA A 66 5.97 -4.73 17.80
CA ALA A 66 4.86 -3.86 17.44
C ALA A 66 5.40 -2.47 17.06
N ILE A 67 5.03 -1.99 15.88
CA ILE A 67 5.38 -0.65 15.40
C ILE A 67 4.11 0.11 14.97
N PRO A 68 4.06 1.44 15.17
CA PRO A 68 2.97 2.25 14.66
C PRO A 68 2.95 2.23 13.13
N GLY A 69 1.74 2.22 12.55
CA GLY A 69 1.56 2.33 11.11
C GLY A 69 1.40 3.78 10.67
N TYR A 70 2.49 4.40 10.24
CA TYR A 70 2.46 5.70 9.58
C TYR A 70 2.15 5.54 8.10
N LEU A 71 1.36 6.46 7.52
CA LEU A 71 1.04 6.44 6.08
C LEU A 71 2.33 6.43 5.26
N SER A 72 2.39 5.55 4.25
CA SER A 72 3.51 5.52 3.31
C SER A 72 3.77 6.90 2.69
N ARG A 73 5.04 7.33 2.64
CA ARG A 73 5.46 8.55 1.92
C ARG A 73 5.09 8.54 0.43
N TYR A 74 4.81 7.37 -0.15
CA TYR A 74 4.32 7.29 -1.53
C TYR A 74 2.86 7.76 -1.67
N ILE A 75 2.09 7.77 -0.59
CA ILE A 75 0.67 8.14 -0.56
C ILE A 75 0.46 9.49 0.14
N GLU A 76 1.34 9.85 1.07
CA GLU A 76 1.35 11.15 1.75
C GLU A 76 1.27 12.32 0.73
N ASP A 77 0.50 13.35 1.10
CA ASP A 77 0.22 14.57 0.33
C ASP A 77 -0.45 14.33 -1.04
N LYS A 78 -1.23 13.25 -1.18
CA LYS A 78 -1.98 12.89 -2.42
C LYS A 78 -3.46 12.66 -2.17
N GLU A 79 -4.02 13.35 -1.17
CA GLU A 79 -5.42 13.22 -0.75
C GLU A 79 -6.41 13.61 -1.85
N ASP A 80 -5.95 14.26 -2.92
CA ASP A 80 -6.74 14.54 -4.13
C ASP A 80 -6.95 13.30 -5.02
N LEU A 81 -6.17 12.22 -4.82
CA LEU A 81 -6.20 11.01 -5.62
C LEU A 81 -6.99 9.86 -4.98
N TYR A 82 -7.36 9.96 -3.70
CA TYR A 82 -8.03 8.88 -2.98
C TYR A 82 -9.00 9.41 -1.91
N ASP A 83 -10.02 8.60 -1.61
CA ASP A 83 -10.96 8.87 -0.52
C ASP A 83 -10.61 8.07 0.74
N PHE A 84 -10.77 8.69 1.92
CA PHE A 84 -10.61 8.00 3.19
C PHE A 84 -11.79 7.06 3.47
N CYS A 85 -11.51 5.76 3.49
CA CYS A 85 -12.45 4.75 3.96
C CYS A 85 -12.29 4.51 5.47
N ASN A 86 -13.16 5.12 6.27
CA ASN A 86 -13.20 4.82 7.71
C ASN A 86 -13.85 3.46 7.94
N VAL A 87 -13.03 2.46 8.28
CA VAL A 87 -13.53 1.17 8.78
C VAL A 87 -13.91 1.37 10.24
N LYS A 88 -15.18 1.12 10.59
CA LYS A 88 -15.63 1.18 11.99
C LYS A 88 -14.74 0.25 12.82
N GLU A 89 -14.18 0.78 13.91
CA GLU A 89 -13.40 0.00 14.85
C GLU A 89 -14.29 -1.03 15.52
N ASN A 90 -14.26 -2.27 15.07
CA ASN A 90 -14.60 -3.39 15.93
C ASN A 90 -13.36 -3.69 16.75
N ILE A 91 -13.17 -2.93 17.84
CA ILE A 91 -12.11 -3.22 18.80
C ILE A 91 -12.46 -4.58 19.41
N LEU A 92 -11.74 -5.62 18.99
CA LEU A 92 -11.64 -6.83 19.78
C LEU A 92 -10.77 -6.45 20.98
N GLU A 93 -11.42 -6.23 22.12
CA GLU A 93 -10.73 -6.16 23.41
C GLU A 93 -10.03 -7.53 23.62
N PHE A 94 -8.70 -7.52 23.55
CA PHE A 94 -7.86 -8.66 23.93
C PHE A 94 -7.47 -8.54 25.40
#